data_AF-A0A355TYA3-F1
#
_entry.id   AF-A0A355TYA3-F1
#
_cell.length_a   1.000
_cell.length_b   1.000
_cell.length_c   1.000
_cell.angle_alpha   90.00
_cell.angle_beta   90.00
_cell.angle_gamma   90.00
#
_symmetry.space_group_name_H-M   'P 1'
#
loop_
_entity.id
_entity.type
_entity.pdbx_description
1 polymer ?
#
loop_
_entity_poly.entity_id
_entity_poly.type
_entity_poly.pdbx_seq_one_letter_code
_entity_poly.pdbx_strand_id
1 'polypeptide(L)'
;MKIQLSDHFSYKKLLRFTLPSIVMMIFTSIYGVVDGLFVSNFVGKTAFAAVNFIMPLLMMLSTIGFMIGVGGSALVAKTLGEGDNERANKYFSLLVYSVIAAGIVISILGEIFIEPIAYSLGARGEMLNNCVLYSRILFISLTMFMLQNVFQSLFVTAEKPKIGLAVTVTAGCINIVMDFLLIGVFNFGIAGAAIATAMSETFGGLFPIIYFSRKNKSHLKLGKTRFMGKVLLKACTNGSSELMTNISMSLVNMLYNIQLMNLAGENGVAAYGVIMYVNFIFIAIFLGYSIGSAPIIGYNYGSPN
;
A
#
# COMPACT_ATOMS: atom_id res chain seq x y z
N MET A 1 -19.53 -17.90 -13.80
CA MET A 1 -19.38 -16.69 -14.63
C MET A 1 -18.27 -15.81 -14.09
N LYS A 2 -17.37 -15.37 -14.95
CA LYS A 2 -16.33 -14.38 -14.63
C LYS A 2 -16.98 -13.00 -14.79
N ILE A 3 -16.90 -12.15 -13.77
CA ILE A 3 -17.48 -10.79 -13.80
C ILE A 3 -16.52 -9.90 -14.58
N GLN A 4 -17.06 -9.11 -15.52
CA GLN A 4 -16.34 -8.16 -16.36
C GLN A 4 -16.75 -6.73 -16.02
N LEU A 5 -15.92 -5.74 -16.36
CA LEU A 5 -16.24 -4.32 -16.14
C LEU A 5 -17.38 -3.83 -17.04
N SER A 6 -17.58 -4.47 -18.20
CA SER A 6 -18.66 -4.19 -19.15
C SER A 6 -20.02 -4.75 -18.75
N ASP A 7 -20.08 -5.57 -17.70
CA ASP A 7 -21.32 -6.17 -17.24
C ASP A 7 -22.29 -5.13 -16.65
N HIS A 8 -23.60 -5.35 -16.78
CA HIS A 8 -24.56 -4.62 -15.95
C HIS A 8 -24.44 -5.07 -14.48
N PHE A 9 -24.13 -4.14 -13.58
CA PHE A 9 -23.96 -4.43 -12.15
C PHE A 9 -25.26 -4.28 -11.38
N SER A 10 -25.83 -5.40 -10.92
CA SER A 10 -26.79 -5.39 -9.81
C SER A 10 -26.07 -5.30 -8.47
N TYR A 11 -26.76 -4.90 -7.39
CA TYR A 11 -26.18 -4.85 -6.04
C TYR A 11 -25.43 -6.13 -5.64
N LYS A 12 -26.00 -7.30 -5.96
CA LYS A 12 -25.38 -8.60 -5.67
C LYS A 12 -24.10 -8.85 -6.50
N LYS A 13 -24.07 -8.39 -7.76
CA LYS A 13 -22.90 -8.55 -8.65
C LYS A 13 -21.78 -7.60 -8.24
N LEU A 14 -22.13 -6.37 -7.86
CA LEU A 14 -21.20 -5.37 -7.34
C LEU A 14 -20.51 -5.88 -6.09
N LEU A 15 -21.28 -6.31 -5.08
CA LEU A 15 -20.73 -6.89 -3.85
C LEU A 15 -19.83 -8.09 -4.14
N ARG A 16 -20.22 -8.99 -5.05
CA ARG A 16 -19.39 -10.15 -5.41
C ARG A 16 -18.07 -9.77 -6.09
N PHE A 17 -18.04 -8.65 -6.82
CA PHE A 17 -16.84 -8.15 -7.48
C PHE A 17 -15.91 -7.41 -6.52
N THR A 18 -16.47 -6.63 -5.59
CA THR A 18 -15.69 -5.87 -4.59
C THR A 18 -15.25 -6.72 -3.41
N LEU A 19 -15.92 -7.85 -3.13
CA LEU A 19 -15.61 -8.73 -2.00
C LEU A 19 -14.13 -9.13 -1.89
N PRO A 20 -13.42 -9.53 -2.97
CA PRO A 20 -12.00 -9.86 -2.85
C PRO A 20 -11.15 -8.65 -2.42
N SER A 21 -11.49 -7.44 -2.84
CA SER A 21 -10.80 -6.20 -2.43
C SER A 21 -11.10 -5.84 -0.98
N ILE A 22 -12.33 -6.07 -0.51
CA ILE A 22 -12.72 -5.94 0.91
C ILE A 22 -11.91 -6.91 1.77
N VAL A 23 -11.90 -8.20 1.40
CA VAL A 23 -11.12 -9.22 2.12
C VAL A 23 -9.62 -8.90 2.09
N MET A 24 -9.13 -8.37 0.96
CA MET A 24 -7.74 -7.95 0.83
C MET A 24 -7.40 -6.85 1.84
N MET A 25 -8.24 -5.82 1.95
CA MET A 25 -8.00 -4.72 2.91
C MET A 25 -8.14 -5.17 4.36
N ILE A 26 -9.11 -6.03 4.69
CA ILE A 26 -9.25 -6.61 6.04
C ILE A 26 -8.02 -7.45 6.39
N PHE A 27 -7.53 -8.26 5.45
CA PHE A 27 -6.33 -9.05 5.68
C PHE A 27 -5.11 -8.14 5.87
N THR A 28 -5.00 -7.07 5.07
CA THR A 28 -3.96 -6.06 5.22
C THR A 28 -3.96 -5.42 6.60
N SER A 29 -5.14 -5.07 7.12
CA SER A 29 -5.24 -4.48 8.45
C SER A 29 -4.88 -5.46 9.55
N ILE A 30 -5.32 -6.72 9.45
CA ILE A 30 -5.01 -7.76 10.44
C ILE A 30 -3.51 -8.04 10.49
N TYR A 31 -2.84 -8.26 9.35
CA TYR A 31 -1.41 -8.58 9.40
C TYR A 31 -0.58 -7.38 9.88
N GLY A 32 -0.97 -6.14 9.55
CA GLY A 32 -0.30 -4.95 10.09
C GLY A 32 -0.35 -4.87 11.62
N VAL A 33 -1.45 -5.33 12.23
CA VAL A 33 -1.55 -5.47 13.70
C VAL A 33 -0.65 -6.59 14.21
N VAL A 34 -0.63 -7.74 13.53
CA VAL A 34 0.23 -8.89 13.90
C VAL A 34 1.71 -8.52 13.86
N ASP A 35 2.17 -7.86 12.79
CA ASP A 35 3.54 -7.36 12.63
C ASP A 35 3.93 -6.43 13.80
N GLY A 36 3.06 -5.44 14.10
CA GLY A 36 3.26 -4.55 15.25
C GLY A 36 3.38 -5.31 16.59
N LEU A 37 2.57 -6.36 16.80
CA LEU A 37 2.64 -7.20 18.00
C LEU A 37 3.93 -8.03 18.07
N PHE A 38 4.43 -8.55 16.95
CA PHE A 38 5.70 -9.28 16.91
C PHE A 38 6.87 -8.38 17.27
N VAL A 39 6.95 -7.20 16.65
CA VAL A 39 8.00 -6.22 16.94
C VAL A 39 7.95 -5.78 18.40
N SER A 40 6.75 -5.53 18.94
CA SER A 40 6.56 -5.12 20.34
C SER A 40 7.03 -6.18 21.34
N ASN A 41 6.63 -7.44 21.12
CA ASN A 41 6.86 -8.50 22.10
C ASN A 41 8.27 -9.11 22.04
N PHE A 42 8.87 -9.24 20.84
CA PHE A 42 10.10 -10.01 20.67
C PHE A 42 11.36 -9.14 20.53
N VAL A 43 11.25 -7.91 20.05
CA VAL A 43 12.43 -7.06 19.77
C VAL A 43 12.77 -6.13 20.93
N GLY A 44 11.79 -5.79 21.77
CA GLY A 44 11.97 -4.95 22.95
C GLY A 44 11.54 -3.49 22.76
N LYS A 45 11.36 -2.79 23.88
CA LYS A 45 10.69 -1.48 23.95
C LYS A 45 11.39 -0.38 23.12
N THR A 46 12.72 -0.31 23.16
CA THR A 46 13.49 0.72 22.45
C THR A 46 13.40 0.55 20.93
N ALA A 47 13.47 -0.69 20.44
CA ALA A 47 13.33 -1.01 19.03
C ALA A 47 11.90 -0.77 18.53
N PHE A 48 10.90 -1.21 19.30
CA PHE A 48 9.49 -0.95 18.99
C PHE A 48 9.19 0.55 18.92
N ALA A 49 9.73 1.36 19.84
CA ALA A 49 9.59 2.82 19.80
C ALA A 49 10.23 3.43 18.55
N ALA A 50 11.41 2.94 18.14
CA ALA A 50 12.09 3.37 16.91
C ALA A 50 11.27 3.06 15.65
N VAL A 51 10.69 1.86 15.55
CA VAL A 51 9.81 1.48 14.43
C VAL A 51 8.60 2.41 14.37
N ASN A 52 7.87 2.58 15.48
CA ASN A 52 6.69 3.46 15.51
C ASN A 52 7.02 4.91 15.17
N PHE A 53 8.21 5.38 15.54
CA PHE A 53 8.64 6.74 15.26
C PHE A 53 8.89 6.98 13.77
N ILE A 54 9.45 6.00 13.05
CA ILE A 54 9.82 6.16 11.64
C ILE A 54 8.76 5.66 10.65
N MET A 55 7.84 4.80 11.10
CA MET A 55 6.73 4.28 10.27
C MET A 55 5.90 5.36 9.54
N PRO A 56 5.52 6.50 10.16
CA PRO A 56 4.77 7.54 9.47
C PRO A 56 5.49 8.08 8.24
N LEU A 57 6.82 8.22 8.29
CA LEU A 57 7.63 8.65 7.15
C LEU A 57 7.55 7.61 6.02
N LEU A 58 7.74 6.33 6.34
CA LEU A 58 7.69 5.24 5.35
C LEU A 58 6.29 5.11 4.71
N MET A 59 5.23 5.25 5.51
CA MET A 59 3.85 5.26 5.03
C MET A 59 3.55 6.46 4.12
N MET A 60 4.09 7.64 4.43
CA MET A 60 3.94 8.82 3.58
C MET A 60 4.56 8.60 2.20
N LEU A 61 5.75 7.99 2.15
CA LEU A 61 6.42 7.66 0.89
C LEU A 61 5.66 6.59 0.09
N SER A 62 5.13 5.57 0.75
CA SER A 62 4.36 4.51 0.08
C SER A 62 3.00 5.00 -0.44
N THR A 63 2.39 5.99 0.21
CA THR A 63 1.11 6.59 -0.20
C THR A 63 1.18 7.20 -1.61
N ILE A 64 2.38 7.61 -2.08
CA ILE A 64 2.59 8.04 -3.47
C ILE A 64 2.27 6.91 -4.45
N GLY A 65 2.67 5.67 -4.12
CA GLY A 65 2.31 4.49 -4.90
C GLY A 65 0.81 4.27 -4.91
N PHE A 66 0.17 4.36 -3.75
CA PHE A 66 -1.29 4.22 -3.63
C PHE A 66 -2.06 5.29 -4.42
N MET A 67 -1.62 6.55 -4.36
CA MET A 67 -2.15 7.66 -5.16
C MET A 67 -2.11 7.36 -6.67
N ILE A 68 -0.94 6.94 -7.19
CA ILE A 68 -0.79 6.58 -8.61
C ILE A 68 -1.63 5.34 -8.95
N GLY A 69 -1.72 4.37 -8.03
CA GLY A 69 -2.53 3.17 -8.16
C GLY A 69 -4.01 3.47 -8.34
N VAL A 70 -4.62 4.17 -7.39
CA VAL A 70 -6.05 4.52 -7.42
C VAL A 70 -6.37 5.42 -8.62
N GLY A 71 -5.68 6.56 -8.76
CA GLY A 71 -5.97 7.51 -9.83
C GLY A 71 -5.64 6.98 -11.23
N GLY A 72 -4.56 6.21 -11.35
CA GLY A 72 -4.16 5.53 -12.58
C GLY A 72 -5.09 4.39 -12.96
N SER A 73 -5.58 3.60 -11.99
CA SER A 73 -6.53 2.52 -12.22
C SER A 73 -7.85 3.01 -12.81
N ALA A 74 -8.35 4.17 -12.36
CA ALA A 74 -9.53 4.81 -12.90
C ALA A 74 -9.32 5.30 -14.34
N LEU A 75 -8.14 5.87 -14.62
CA LEU A 75 -7.78 6.34 -15.97
C LEU A 75 -7.65 5.17 -16.96
N VAL A 76 -7.00 4.08 -16.55
CA VAL A 76 -6.88 2.85 -17.35
C VAL A 76 -8.25 2.23 -17.58
N ALA A 77 -9.10 2.14 -16.53
CA ALA A 77 -10.46 1.62 -16.65
C ALA A 77 -11.30 2.43 -17.64
N LYS A 78 -11.23 3.78 -17.57
CA LYS A 78 -11.90 4.67 -18.53
C LYS A 78 -11.48 4.40 -19.96
N THR A 79 -10.17 4.29 -20.22
CA THR A 79 -9.66 4.02 -21.57
C THR A 79 -10.02 2.62 -22.07
N LEU A 80 -10.14 1.63 -21.18
CA LEU A 80 -10.72 0.33 -21.53
C LEU A 80 -12.20 0.46 -21.92
N GLY A 81 -12.97 1.27 -21.21
CA GLY A 81 -14.38 1.57 -21.53
C GLY A 81 -14.57 2.25 -22.88
N GLU A 82 -13.61 3.10 -23.28
CA GLU A 82 -13.56 3.74 -24.60
C GLU A 82 -13.25 2.75 -25.75
N GLY A 83 -12.92 1.48 -25.44
CA GLY A 83 -12.55 0.45 -26.41
C GLY A 83 -11.08 0.48 -26.86
N ASP A 84 -10.28 1.44 -26.38
CA ASP A 84 -8.89 1.63 -26.78
C ASP A 84 -7.92 0.80 -25.90
N ASN A 85 -7.91 -0.50 -26.14
CA ASN A 85 -7.05 -1.46 -25.43
C ASN A 85 -5.55 -1.17 -25.58
N GLU A 86 -5.12 -0.61 -26.72
CA GLU A 86 -3.71 -0.31 -26.95
C GLU A 86 -3.25 0.85 -26.06
N ARG A 87 -4.05 1.91 -26.00
CA ARG A 87 -3.78 3.06 -25.13
C ARG A 87 -3.89 2.72 -23.66
N ALA A 88 -4.85 1.87 -23.27
CA ALA A 88 -4.94 1.37 -21.90
C ALA A 88 -3.66 0.63 -21.48
N ASN A 89 -3.08 -0.20 -22.36
CA ASN A 89 -1.80 -0.87 -22.11
C ASN A 89 -0.61 0.08 -22.00
N LYS A 90 -0.58 1.14 -22.83
CA LYS A 90 0.44 2.20 -22.75
C LYS A 90 0.36 2.95 -21.43
N TYR A 91 -0.85 3.29 -20.97
CA TYR A 91 -1.08 3.96 -19.69
C TYR A 91 -0.71 3.07 -18.51
N PHE A 92 -1.16 1.82 -18.52
CA PHE A 92 -0.79 0.82 -17.52
C PHE A 92 0.73 0.68 -17.39
N SER A 93 1.44 0.51 -18.51
CA SER A 93 2.91 0.40 -18.52
C SER A 93 3.57 1.70 -18.04
N LEU A 94 3.05 2.86 -18.43
CA LEU A 94 3.58 4.16 -17.99
C LEU A 94 3.48 4.29 -16.47
N LEU A 95 2.32 3.97 -15.87
CA LEU A 95 2.12 4.06 -14.43
C LEU A 95 3.10 3.16 -13.67
N VAL A 96 3.27 1.91 -14.10
CA VAL A 96 4.20 0.96 -13.48
C VAL A 96 5.65 1.46 -13.59
N TYR A 97 6.08 1.91 -14.77
CA TYR A 97 7.45 2.42 -14.93
C TYR A 97 7.70 3.74 -14.20
N SER A 98 6.70 4.62 -14.12
CA SER A 98 6.79 5.84 -13.33
C SER A 98 6.92 5.54 -11.84
N VAL A 99 6.22 4.52 -11.32
CA VAL A 99 6.35 4.08 -9.93
C VAL A 99 7.71 3.46 -9.68
N ILE A 100 8.23 2.64 -10.60
CA ILE A 100 9.60 2.10 -10.48
C ILE A 100 10.62 3.24 -10.42
N ALA A 101 10.54 4.21 -11.34
CA ALA A 101 11.45 5.33 -11.38
C ALA A 101 11.35 6.20 -10.11
N ALA A 102 10.13 6.56 -9.69
CA ALA A 102 9.90 7.34 -8.47
C ALA A 102 10.36 6.57 -7.23
N GLY A 103 10.04 5.28 -7.14
CA GLY A 103 10.44 4.41 -6.04
C GLY A 103 11.96 4.33 -5.91
N ILE A 104 12.69 4.13 -7.01
CA ILE A 104 14.16 4.09 -6.98
C ILE A 104 14.73 5.43 -6.51
N VAL A 105 14.23 6.56 -7.04
CA VAL A 105 14.69 7.90 -6.63
C VAL A 105 14.42 8.13 -5.15
N ILE A 106 13.21 7.84 -4.67
CA ILE A 106 12.83 8.01 -3.26
C ILE A 106 13.64 7.08 -2.37
N SER A 107 13.90 5.84 -2.80
CA SER A 107 14.70 4.87 -2.05
C SER A 107 16.15 5.35 -1.87
N ILE A 108 16.77 5.85 -2.94
CA ILE A 108 18.14 6.40 -2.91
C ILE A 108 18.20 7.65 -2.02
N LEU A 109 17.26 8.58 -2.18
CA LEU A 109 17.19 9.77 -1.34
C LEU A 109 16.94 9.41 0.12
N GLY A 110 16.05 8.45 0.37
CA GLY A 110 15.76 7.92 1.70
C GLY A 110 17.02 7.36 2.36
N GLU A 111 17.77 6.50 1.67
CA GLU A 111 19.01 5.93 2.18
C GLU A 111 20.04 7.00 2.57
N ILE A 112 20.17 8.06 1.77
CA ILE A 112 21.13 9.16 2.01
C ILE A 112 20.68 10.05 3.17
N PHE A 113 19.39 10.39 3.24
CA PHE A 113 18.88 11.42 4.15
C PHE A 113 18.20 10.86 5.41
N ILE A 114 18.07 9.55 5.58
CA ILE A 114 17.33 8.98 6.72
C ILE A 114 17.92 9.35 8.08
N GLU A 115 19.23 9.34 8.21
CA GLU A 115 19.92 9.66 9.47
C GLU A 115 19.70 11.12 9.89
N PRO A 116 19.95 12.13 9.03
CA PRO A 116 19.64 13.51 9.37
C PRO A 116 18.13 13.76 9.55
N ILE A 117 17.26 13.08 8.80
CA ILE A 117 15.81 13.16 9.00
C ILE A 117 15.43 12.62 10.38
N ALA A 118 15.85 11.39 10.74
CA ALA A 118 15.55 10.80 12.04
C ALA A 118 16.10 11.63 13.19
N TYR A 119 17.31 12.19 13.04
CA TYR A 119 17.88 13.13 14.02
C TYR A 119 17.06 14.43 14.12
N SER A 120 16.65 15.03 13.00
CA SER A 120 15.84 16.26 13.02
C SER A 120 14.44 16.06 13.61
N LEU A 121 13.85 14.87 13.44
CA LEU A 121 12.57 14.50 14.06
C LEU A 121 12.69 14.32 15.58
N GLY A 122 13.91 14.17 16.12
CA GLY A 122 14.17 14.08 17.56
C GLY A 122 14.72 12.74 18.04
N ALA A 123 15.01 11.77 17.16
CA ALA A 123 15.61 10.51 17.57
C ALA A 123 17.06 10.72 18.06
N ARG A 124 17.44 10.06 19.16
CA ARG A 124 18.77 10.17 19.78
C ARG A 124 19.27 8.80 20.26
N GLY A 125 20.59 8.65 20.37
CA GLY A 125 21.24 7.46 20.94
C GLY A 125 20.83 6.15 20.23
N GLU A 126 20.49 5.14 21.01
CA GLU A 126 20.09 3.82 20.50
C GLU A 126 18.83 3.87 19.61
N MET A 127 17.88 4.75 19.93
CA MET A 127 16.66 4.93 19.12
C MET A 127 17.00 5.40 17.71
N LEU A 128 17.96 6.31 17.55
CA LEU A 128 18.41 6.78 16.24
C LEU A 128 19.03 5.63 15.42
N ASN A 129 19.91 4.85 16.05
CA ASN A 129 20.55 3.70 15.38
C ASN A 129 19.49 2.68 14.91
N ASN A 130 18.50 2.39 15.74
CA ASN A 130 17.40 1.49 15.40
C ASN A 130 16.51 2.06 14.27
N CYS A 131 16.17 3.35 14.30
CA CYS A 131 15.43 4.02 13.23
C CYS A 131 16.17 3.92 11.90
N VAL A 132 17.48 4.22 11.89
CA VAL A 132 18.32 4.20 10.69
C VAL A 132 18.45 2.78 10.16
N LEU A 133 18.78 1.81 11.01
CA LEU A 133 18.92 0.40 10.61
C LEU A 133 17.64 -0.15 9.99
N TYR A 134 16.51 0.04 10.66
CA TYR A 134 15.21 -0.43 10.19
C TYR A 134 14.84 0.21 8.85
N SER A 135 15.00 1.52 8.75
CA SER A 135 14.61 2.28 7.54
C SER A 135 15.49 2.00 6.35
N ARG A 136 16.81 1.87 6.53
CA ARG A 136 17.74 1.53 5.43
C ARG A 136 17.38 0.19 4.78
N ILE A 137 17.03 -0.80 5.60
CA ILE A 137 16.56 -2.09 5.09
C ILE A 137 15.26 -1.93 4.29
N LEU A 138 14.30 -1.15 4.79
CA LEU A 138 13.03 -0.92 4.09
C LEU A 138 13.15 -0.01 2.85
N PHE A 139 14.15 0.87 2.78
CA PHE A 139 14.40 1.62 1.55
C PHE A 139 14.82 0.72 0.38
N ILE A 140 15.45 -0.43 0.66
CA ILE A 140 15.76 -1.42 -0.38
C ILE A 140 14.46 -2.00 -0.99
N SER A 141 13.43 -2.24 -0.17
CA SER A 141 12.15 -2.80 -0.62
C SER A 141 11.09 -1.74 -0.98
N LEU A 142 11.32 -0.46 -0.67
CA LEU A 142 10.32 0.62 -0.84
C LEU A 142 9.75 0.68 -2.26
N THR A 143 10.59 0.49 -3.28
CA THR A 143 10.12 0.45 -4.68
C THR A 143 9.11 -0.68 -4.90
N MET A 144 9.39 -1.87 -4.34
CA MET A 144 8.49 -3.03 -4.42
C MET A 144 7.23 -2.81 -3.59
N PHE A 145 7.34 -2.15 -2.43
CA PHE A 145 6.19 -1.78 -1.62
C PHE A 145 5.26 -0.80 -2.36
N MET A 146 5.81 0.24 -2.99
CA MET A 146 5.02 1.15 -3.82
C MET A 146 4.33 0.41 -4.97
N LEU A 147 5.03 -0.53 -5.62
CA LEU A 147 4.44 -1.37 -6.66
C LEU A 147 3.30 -2.25 -6.13
N GLN A 148 3.48 -2.88 -4.98
CA GLN A 148 2.43 -3.69 -4.34
C GLN A 148 1.16 -2.85 -4.16
N ASN A 149 1.28 -1.63 -3.65
CA ASN A 149 0.16 -0.70 -3.47
C ASN A 149 -0.51 -0.33 -4.80
N VAL A 150 0.27 -0.06 -5.85
CA VAL A 150 -0.27 0.23 -7.19
C VAL A 150 -1.03 -0.96 -7.76
N PHE A 151 -0.46 -2.17 -7.61
CA PHE A 151 -1.05 -3.38 -8.16
C PHE A 151 -2.31 -3.83 -7.44
N GLN A 152 -2.53 -3.45 -6.16
CA GLN A 152 -3.81 -3.67 -5.48
C GLN A 152 -4.97 -3.10 -6.28
N SER A 153 -4.85 -1.89 -6.83
CA SER A 153 -5.87 -1.27 -7.68
C SER A 153 -5.85 -1.80 -9.11
N LEU A 154 -4.66 -1.99 -9.71
CA LEU A 154 -4.54 -2.43 -11.10
C LEU A 154 -5.02 -3.88 -11.34
N PHE A 155 -4.93 -4.78 -10.36
CA PHE A 155 -5.52 -6.12 -10.48
C PHE A 155 -7.05 -6.07 -10.59
N VAL A 156 -7.70 -5.12 -9.90
CA VAL A 156 -9.14 -4.91 -10.01
C VAL A 156 -9.49 -4.41 -11.41
N THR A 157 -8.77 -3.39 -11.91
CA THR A 157 -8.93 -2.88 -13.28
C THR A 157 -8.67 -3.94 -14.35
N ALA A 158 -7.77 -4.89 -14.08
CA ALA A 158 -7.51 -6.03 -14.96
C ALA A 158 -8.58 -7.14 -14.91
N GLU A 159 -9.66 -6.97 -14.13
CA GLU A 159 -10.68 -8.00 -13.82
C GLU A 159 -10.08 -9.25 -13.16
N LYS A 160 -9.04 -9.07 -12.36
CA LYS A 160 -8.35 -10.12 -11.60
C LYS A 160 -8.27 -9.82 -10.09
N PRO A 161 -9.35 -9.34 -9.43
CA PRO A 161 -9.29 -8.99 -8.01
C PRO A 161 -8.93 -10.19 -7.11
N LYS A 162 -9.26 -11.43 -7.53
CA LYS A 162 -8.86 -12.66 -6.83
C LYS A 162 -7.35 -12.92 -6.84
N ILE A 163 -6.66 -12.55 -7.91
CA ILE A 163 -5.19 -12.69 -7.99
C ILE A 163 -4.56 -11.64 -7.08
N GLY A 164 -5.05 -10.40 -7.12
CA GLY A 164 -4.60 -9.34 -6.19
C GLY A 164 -4.75 -9.76 -4.73
N LEU A 165 -5.92 -10.33 -4.36
CA LEU A 165 -6.14 -10.90 -3.03
C LEU A 165 -5.10 -12.00 -2.70
N ALA A 166 -4.90 -12.97 -3.59
CA ALA A 166 -3.96 -14.06 -3.35
C ALA A 166 -2.52 -13.56 -3.15
N VAL A 167 -2.10 -12.55 -3.91
CA VAL A 167 -0.77 -11.92 -3.77
C VAL A 167 -0.64 -11.24 -2.41
N THR A 168 -1.61 -10.41 -2.02
CA THR A 168 -1.59 -9.71 -0.73
C THR A 168 -1.61 -10.67 0.45
N VAL A 169 -2.44 -11.71 0.39
CA VAL A 169 -2.50 -12.74 1.43
C VAL A 169 -1.18 -13.49 1.53
N THR A 170 -0.62 -13.91 0.39
CA THR A 170 0.66 -14.62 0.36
C THR A 170 1.81 -13.75 0.88
N ALA A 171 1.84 -12.46 0.52
CA ALA A 171 2.81 -11.50 1.04
C ALA A 171 2.70 -11.39 2.58
N GLY A 172 1.50 -11.16 3.12
CA GLY A 172 1.31 -11.10 4.58
C GLY A 172 1.65 -12.42 5.28
N CYS A 173 1.37 -13.58 4.68
CA CYS A 173 1.82 -14.86 5.21
C CYS A 173 3.35 -15.00 5.20
N ILE A 174 4.03 -14.55 4.14
CA ILE A 174 5.50 -14.51 4.07
C ILE A 174 6.04 -13.63 5.20
N ASN A 175 5.47 -12.45 5.42
CA ASN A 175 5.86 -11.55 6.51
C ASN A 175 5.75 -12.24 7.87
N ILE A 176 4.57 -12.76 8.25
CA ILE A 176 4.35 -13.42 9.55
C ILE A 176 5.30 -14.60 9.77
N VAL A 177 5.49 -15.45 8.74
CA VAL A 177 6.40 -16.60 8.84
C VAL A 177 7.85 -16.14 8.99
N MET A 178 8.26 -15.11 8.25
CA MET A 178 9.62 -14.57 8.33
C MET A 178 9.87 -13.82 9.64
N ASP A 179 8.88 -13.12 10.20
CA ASP A 179 8.99 -12.51 11.53
C ASP A 179 9.20 -13.57 12.60
N PHE A 180 8.40 -14.64 12.57
CA PHE A 180 8.57 -15.75 13.50
C PHE A 180 9.97 -16.37 13.40
N LEU A 181 10.47 -16.59 12.17
CA LEU A 181 11.80 -17.17 11.97
C LEU A 181 12.93 -16.22 12.34
N LEU A 182 12.94 -15.00 11.80
CA LEU A 182 14.05 -14.05 11.93
C LEU A 182 14.09 -13.41 13.32
N ILE A 183 12.92 -13.10 13.90
CA ILE A 183 12.84 -12.49 15.22
C ILE A 183 12.76 -13.56 16.30
N GLY A 184 11.83 -14.52 16.18
CA GLY A 184 11.55 -15.50 17.24
C GLY A 184 12.58 -16.64 17.34
N VAL A 185 13.06 -17.16 16.20
CA VAL A 185 14.01 -18.29 16.18
C VAL A 185 15.46 -17.81 16.11
N PHE A 186 15.78 -16.94 15.15
CA PHE A 186 17.15 -16.49 14.88
C PHE A 186 17.58 -15.27 15.71
N ASN A 187 16.65 -14.60 16.39
CA ASN A 187 16.93 -13.44 17.25
C ASN A 187 17.69 -12.31 16.53
N PHE A 188 17.40 -12.05 15.26
CA PHE A 188 17.98 -10.92 14.50
C PHE A 188 17.42 -9.54 14.91
N GLY A 189 16.56 -9.49 15.93
CA GLY A 189 16.02 -8.26 16.49
C GLY A 189 15.32 -7.40 15.44
N ILE A 190 15.56 -6.09 15.48
CA ILE A 190 14.90 -5.10 14.62
C ILE A 190 15.27 -5.27 13.14
N ALA A 191 16.49 -5.73 12.85
CA ALA A 191 16.89 -6.03 11.48
C ALA A 191 16.10 -7.22 10.93
N GLY A 192 15.82 -8.23 11.76
CA GLY A 192 14.96 -9.36 11.40
C GLY A 192 13.57 -8.94 10.97
N ALA A 193 12.93 -8.05 11.74
CA ALA A 193 11.63 -7.47 11.41
C ALA A 193 11.65 -6.70 10.08
N ALA A 194 12.67 -5.84 9.89
CA ALA A 194 12.80 -5.09 8.65
C ALA A 194 13.00 -6.00 7.42
N ILE A 195 13.80 -7.07 7.56
CA ILE A 195 14.04 -8.04 6.49
C ILE A 195 12.77 -8.84 6.17
N ALA A 196 12.02 -9.28 7.17
CA ALA A 196 10.75 -9.99 6.98
C ALA A 196 9.76 -9.16 6.17
N THR A 197 9.61 -7.88 6.54
CA THR A 197 8.78 -6.90 5.81
C THR A 197 9.31 -6.69 4.40
N ALA A 198 10.61 -6.46 4.23
CA ALA A 198 11.22 -6.26 2.92
C ALA A 198 11.02 -7.47 1.97
N MET A 199 11.08 -8.70 2.50
CA MET A 199 10.83 -9.93 1.72
C MET A 199 9.38 -10.04 1.26
N SER A 200 8.44 -9.73 2.15
CA SER A 200 7.00 -9.69 1.84
C SER A 200 6.66 -8.65 0.78
N GLU A 201 7.17 -7.42 0.94
CA GLU A 201 6.97 -6.33 -0.01
C GLU A 201 7.60 -6.66 -1.38
N THR A 202 8.79 -7.27 -1.37
CA THR A 202 9.47 -7.74 -2.59
C THR A 202 8.61 -8.76 -3.32
N PHE A 203 8.03 -9.74 -2.62
CA PHE A 203 7.10 -10.68 -3.25
C PHE A 203 5.85 -9.96 -3.79
N GLY A 204 5.25 -9.09 -2.99
CA GLY A 204 4.02 -8.35 -3.32
C GLY A 204 4.17 -7.43 -4.53
N GLY A 205 5.34 -6.81 -4.71
CA GLY A 205 5.66 -5.92 -5.84
C GLY A 205 6.20 -6.66 -7.08
N LEU A 206 7.00 -7.71 -6.88
CA LEU A 206 7.66 -8.44 -7.98
C LEU A 206 6.72 -9.42 -8.68
N PHE A 207 5.87 -10.13 -7.93
CA PHE A 207 4.95 -11.10 -8.52
C PHE A 207 4.04 -10.47 -9.60
N PRO A 208 3.40 -9.31 -9.37
CA PRO A 208 2.58 -8.68 -10.39
C PRO A 208 3.38 -8.26 -11.64
N ILE A 209 4.62 -7.78 -11.49
CA ILE A 209 5.49 -7.47 -12.63
C ILE A 209 5.68 -8.73 -13.49
N ILE A 210 6.01 -9.86 -12.88
CA ILE A 210 6.19 -11.13 -13.59
C ILE A 210 4.88 -11.56 -14.25
N TYR A 211 3.75 -11.47 -13.54
CA TYR A 211 2.45 -11.84 -14.05
C TYR A 211 2.07 -11.02 -15.28
N PHE A 212 2.19 -9.69 -15.24
CA PHE A 212 1.81 -8.80 -16.34
C PHE A 212 2.84 -8.71 -17.48
N SER A 213 4.08 -9.14 -17.26
CA SER A 213 5.11 -9.25 -18.31
C SER A 213 5.00 -10.53 -19.15
N ARG A 214 4.33 -11.57 -18.62
CA ARG A 214 4.15 -12.85 -19.31
C ARG A 214 2.81 -12.91 -20.05
N LYS A 215 2.70 -13.80 -21.05
CA LYS A 215 1.41 -14.13 -21.65
C LYS A 215 0.47 -14.67 -20.58
N ASN A 216 -0.63 -13.97 -20.35
CA ASN A 216 -1.63 -14.31 -19.35
C ASN A 216 -3.05 -14.06 -19.92
N LYS A 217 -4.08 -14.31 -19.11
CA LYS A 217 -5.50 -14.09 -19.46
C LYS A 217 -6.00 -12.68 -19.08
N SER A 218 -5.12 -11.69 -18.98
CA SER A 218 -5.43 -10.28 -18.69
C SER A 218 -5.48 -9.47 -19.98
N HIS A 219 -6.34 -8.45 -20.02
CA HIS A 219 -6.38 -7.44 -21.08
C HIS A 219 -5.23 -6.43 -20.97
N LEU A 220 -4.72 -6.26 -19.74
CA LEU A 220 -3.54 -5.44 -19.44
C LEU A 220 -2.26 -6.28 -19.47
N LYS A 221 -1.22 -5.72 -20.10
CA LYS A 221 0.13 -6.29 -20.25
C LYS A 221 1.17 -5.19 -20.15
N LEU A 222 2.30 -5.52 -19.53
CA LEU A 222 3.48 -4.66 -19.56
C LEU A 222 4.08 -4.68 -20.96
N GLY A 223 4.37 -3.51 -21.50
CA GLY A 223 4.88 -3.36 -22.85
C GLY A 223 5.61 -2.06 -23.07
N LYS A 224 5.83 -1.72 -24.34
CA LYS A 224 6.46 -0.46 -24.73
C LYS A 224 5.49 0.69 -24.45
N THR A 225 6.00 1.73 -23.80
CA THR A 225 5.28 2.98 -23.60
C THR A 225 6.26 4.14 -23.80
N ARG A 226 5.71 5.36 -23.91
CA ARG A 226 6.49 6.60 -23.93
C ARG A 226 6.13 7.40 -22.70
N PHE A 227 7.04 8.27 -22.25
CA PHE A 227 6.73 9.16 -21.15
C PHE A 227 5.63 10.15 -21.57
N MET A 228 4.51 10.13 -20.85
CA MET A 228 3.36 11.01 -21.10
C MET A 228 3.04 11.78 -19.81
N GLY A 229 3.81 12.82 -19.52
CA GLY A 229 3.70 13.58 -18.26
C GLY A 229 2.27 14.07 -17.95
N LYS A 230 1.48 14.45 -18.96
CA LYS A 230 0.06 14.82 -18.78
C LYS A 230 -0.81 13.68 -18.24
N VAL A 231 -0.56 12.45 -18.67
CA VAL A 231 -1.28 11.25 -18.22
C VAL A 231 -0.90 10.94 -16.78
N LEU A 232 0.39 11.02 -16.46
CA LEU A 232 0.88 10.81 -15.09
C LEU A 232 0.33 11.89 -14.15
N LEU A 233 0.36 13.16 -14.55
CA LEU A 233 -0.23 14.25 -13.77
C LEU A 233 -1.72 14.00 -13.51
N LYS A 234 -2.48 13.61 -14.55
CA LYS A 234 -3.90 13.29 -14.39
C LYS A 234 -4.14 12.10 -13.46
N ALA A 235 -3.30 11.06 -13.53
CA ALA A 235 -3.36 9.94 -12.59
C ALA A 235 -3.08 10.41 -11.15
N CYS A 236 -2.06 11.24 -10.94
CA CYS A 236 -1.76 11.81 -9.63
C CYS A 236 -2.90 12.72 -9.12
N THR A 237 -3.48 13.59 -9.95
CA THR A 237 -4.61 14.45 -9.57
C THR A 237 -5.86 13.64 -9.24
N ASN A 238 -6.13 12.56 -9.97
CA ASN A 238 -7.26 11.67 -9.65
C ASN A 238 -7.05 10.93 -8.33
N GLY A 239 -5.81 10.59 -7.99
CA GLY A 239 -5.47 9.91 -6.74
C GLY A 239 -5.16 10.85 -5.58
N SER A 240 -5.00 12.15 -5.81
CA SER A 240 -4.52 13.09 -4.77
C SER A 240 -5.50 13.24 -3.62
N SER A 241 -6.79 12.96 -3.86
CA SER A 241 -7.79 12.84 -2.80
C SER A 241 -7.40 11.78 -1.77
N GLU A 242 -6.80 10.67 -2.21
CA GLU A 242 -6.38 9.58 -1.32
C GLU A 242 -5.16 9.97 -0.48
N LEU A 243 -4.20 10.66 -1.10
CA LEU A 243 -3.07 11.26 -0.38
C LEU A 243 -3.56 12.27 0.67
N MET A 244 -4.49 13.15 0.28
CA MET A 244 -5.07 14.16 1.19
C MET A 244 -5.85 13.51 2.33
N THR A 245 -6.60 12.43 2.06
CA THR A 245 -7.31 11.65 3.07
C THR A 245 -6.33 11.07 4.10
N ASN A 246 -5.22 10.45 3.66
CA ASN A 246 -4.21 9.88 4.56
C ASN A 246 -3.50 10.96 5.40
N ILE A 247 -3.13 12.09 4.78
CA ILE A 247 -2.55 13.24 5.50
C ILE A 247 -3.56 13.79 6.52
N SER A 248 -4.82 13.95 6.14
CA SER A 248 -5.88 14.47 7.02
C SER A 248 -6.12 13.53 8.19
N MET A 249 -6.21 12.21 7.97
CA MET A 249 -6.35 11.23 9.05
C MET A 249 -5.17 11.29 10.02
N SER A 250 -3.95 11.41 9.49
CA SER A 250 -2.73 11.50 10.31
C SER A 250 -2.74 12.76 11.20
N LEU A 251 -3.12 13.92 10.64
CA LEU A 251 -3.23 15.17 11.38
C LEU A 251 -4.33 15.10 12.45
N VAL A 252 -5.50 14.56 12.11
CA VAL A 252 -6.62 14.40 13.04
C VAL A 252 -6.21 13.48 14.19
N ASN A 253 -5.56 12.35 13.92
CA ASN A 253 -5.06 11.43 14.94
C ASN A 253 -4.03 12.08 15.86
N MET A 254 -3.13 12.90 15.32
CA MET A 254 -2.17 13.65 16.13
C MET A 254 -2.87 14.63 17.08
N LEU A 255 -3.86 15.39 16.59
CA LEU A 255 -4.63 16.32 17.41
C LEU A 255 -5.45 15.60 18.49
N TYR A 256 -6.06 14.45 18.17
CA TYR A 256 -6.75 13.60 19.15
C TYR A 256 -5.80 13.12 20.24
N ASN A 257 -4.62 12.61 19.88
CA ASN A 257 -3.64 12.14 20.85
C ASN A 257 -3.17 13.26 21.79
N ILE A 258 -2.90 14.47 21.28
CA ILE A 258 -2.54 15.63 22.10
C ILE A 258 -3.67 15.98 23.08
N GLN A 259 -4.92 16.05 22.59
CA GLN A 259 -6.06 16.41 23.43
C GLN A 259 -6.39 15.35 24.48
N LEU A 260 -6.30 14.07 24.13
CA LEU A 260 -6.52 12.97 25.06
C LEU A 260 -5.43 12.90 26.14
N MET A 261 -4.17 13.18 25.76
CA MET A 261 -3.08 13.30 26.74
C MET A 261 -3.36 14.43 27.74
N ASN A 262 -3.83 15.57 27.26
CA ASN A 262 -4.17 16.71 28.13
C ASN A 262 -5.39 16.45 29.04
N LEU A 263 -6.42 15.76 28.53
CA LEU A 263 -7.70 15.58 29.23
C LEU A 263 -7.76 14.34 30.14
N ALA A 264 -7.15 13.24 29.71
CA ALA A 264 -7.31 11.92 30.31
C ALA A 264 -5.97 11.19 30.55
N GLY A 265 -4.84 11.86 30.31
CA GLY A 265 -3.50 11.31 30.48
C GLY A 265 -3.26 10.06 29.62
N GLU A 266 -2.28 9.26 30.03
CA GLU A 266 -1.85 8.06 29.30
C GLU A 266 -2.98 7.03 29.10
N ASN A 267 -3.88 6.89 30.09
CA ASN A 267 -5.00 5.95 30.01
C ASN A 267 -6.00 6.33 28.92
N GLY A 268 -6.22 7.63 28.67
CA GLY A 268 -7.10 8.11 27.60
C GLY A 268 -6.52 7.81 26.21
N VAL A 269 -5.21 7.99 26.06
CA VAL A 269 -4.50 7.66 24.80
C VAL A 269 -4.51 6.15 24.55
N ALA A 270 -4.31 5.34 25.59
CA ALA A 270 -4.36 3.88 25.49
C ALA A 270 -5.77 3.38 25.07
N ALA A 271 -6.83 3.91 25.67
CA ALA A 271 -8.20 3.57 25.30
C ALA A 271 -8.53 3.96 23.84
N TYR A 272 -8.10 5.13 23.39
CA TYR A 272 -8.24 5.56 22.01
C TYR A 272 -7.48 4.66 21.03
N GLY A 273 -6.29 4.19 21.39
CA GLY A 273 -5.53 3.21 20.60
C GLY A 273 -6.33 1.92 20.35
N VAL A 274 -7.01 1.38 21.36
CA VAL A 274 -7.87 0.20 21.20
C VAL A 274 -9.05 0.48 20.27
N ILE A 275 -9.70 1.64 20.42
CA ILE A 275 -10.80 2.07 19.55
C ILE A 275 -10.32 2.21 18.10
N MET A 276 -9.11 2.74 17.88
CA MET A 276 -8.51 2.90 16.57
C MET A 276 -8.25 1.56 15.87
N TYR A 277 -7.83 0.52 16.59
CA TYR A 277 -7.70 -0.82 16.00
C TYR A 277 -9.03 -1.36 15.48
N VAL A 278 -10.11 -1.19 16.25
CA VAL A 278 -11.45 -1.59 15.82
C VAL A 278 -11.89 -0.76 14.61
N ASN A 279 -11.69 0.56 14.67
CA ASN A 279 -12.01 1.48 13.58
C ASN A 279 -11.28 1.12 12.28
N PHE A 280 -10.02 0.70 12.37
CA PHE A 280 -9.21 0.33 11.22
C PHE A 280 -9.80 -0.86 10.44
N ILE A 281 -10.38 -1.84 11.13
CA ILE A 281 -11.09 -2.96 10.49
C ILE A 281 -12.34 -2.47 9.73
N PHE A 282 -13.10 -1.53 10.31
CA PHE A 282 -14.27 -0.96 9.64
C PHE A 282 -13.87 -0.12 8.42
N ILE A 283 -12.86 0.74 8.54
CA ILE A 283 -12.33 1.54 7.43
C ILE A 283 -11.83 0.63 6.30
N ALA A 284 -11.16 -0.48 6.62
CA ALA A 284 -10.68 -1.44 5.63
C ALA A 284 -11.82 -1.97 4.74
N ILE A 285 -13.02 -2.18 5.30
CA ILE A 285 -14.19 -2.60 4.52
C ILE A 285 -14.59 -1.52 3.50
N PHE A 286 -14.68 -0.26 3.93
CA PHE A 286 -15.04 0.85 3.05
C PHE A 286 -13.95 1.12 1.99
N LEU A 287 -12.68 1.07 2.36
CA LEU A 287 -11.55 1.21 1.43
C LEU A 287 -11.56 0.09 0.40
N GLY A 288 -11.74 -1.16 0.83
CA GLY A 288 -11.79 -2.30 -0.09
C GLY A 288 -12.96 -2.22 -1.07
N TYR A 289 -14.11 -1.71 -0.62
CA TYR A 289 -15.24 -1.41 -1.50
C TYR A 289 -14.92 -0.29 -2.49
N SER A 290 -14.28 0.80 -2.04
CA SER A 290 -13.85 1.92 -2.88
C SER A 290 -12.89 1.47 -3.99
N ILE A 291 -11.83 0.75 -3.64
CA ILE A 291 -10.85 0.18 -4.59
C ILE A 291 -11.53 -0.78 -5.58
N GLY A 292 -12.47 -1.59 -5.10
CA GLY A 292 -13.22 -2.54 -5.93
C GLY A 292 -14.18 -1.85 -6.93
N SER A 293 -14.80 -0.75 -6.52
CA SER A 293 -15.85 -0.08 -7.29
C SER A 293 -15.32 0.99 -8.24
N ALA A 294 -14.19 1.64 -7.93
CA ALA A 294 -13.62 2.71 -8.74
C ALA A 294 -13.37 2.31 -10.22
N PRO A 295 -12.82 1.12 -10.54
CA PRO A 295 -12.64 0.70 -11.94
C PRO A 295 -13.96 0.45 -12.68
N ILE A 296 -15.03 0.03 -11.97
CA ILE A 296 -16.35 -0.18 -12.58
C ILE A 296 -16.92 1.16 -13.05
N ILE A 297 -16.88 2.17 -12.17
CA ILE A 297 -17.34 3.51 -12.48
C ILE A 297 -16.49 4.12 -13.60
N GLY A 298 -15.16 3.97 -13.51
CA GLY A 298 -14.23 4.46 -14.53
C GLY A 298 -14.51 3.88 -15.91
N TYR A 299 -14.71 2.56 -16.00
CA TYR A 299 -15.04 1.89 -17.27
C TYR A 299 -16.38 2.37 -17.84
N ASN A 300 -17.44 2.41 -17.03
CA ASN A 300 -18.76 2.83 -17.51
C ASN A 300 -18.77 4.31 -17.94
N TYR A 301 -18.02 5.18 -17.26
CA TYR A 301 -17.86 6.57 -17.67
C TYR A 301 -17.12 6.74 -19.01
N GLY A 302 -16.24 5.80 -19.36
CA GLY A 302 -15.55 5.78 -20.66
C GLY A 302 -16.35 5.11 -21.77
N SER A 303 -17.27 4.21 -21.40
CA SER A 303 -18.18 3.54 -22.33
C SER A 303 -19.25 4.51 -22.81
N PRO A 304 -19.71 4.43 -24.08
CA PRO A 304 -20.84 5.23 -24.58
C PRO A 304 -22.22 4.77 -24.03
N ASN A 305 -22.28 4.31 -22.78
CA ASN A 305 -23.52 3.89 -22.10
C ASN A 305 -24.27 5.07 -21.49
#